data_AF-A0A1F8YDN3-F1
#
_entry.id   AF-A0A1F8YDN3-F1
#
_cell.length_a   1.000
_cell.length_b   1.000
_cell.length_c   1.000
_cell.angle_alpha   90.00
_cell.angle_beta   90.00
_cell.angle_gamma   90.00
#
_symmetry.space_group_name_H-M   'P 1'
#
loop_
_entity.id
_entity.type
_entity.pdbx_description
1 polymer ?
#
loop_
_entity_poly.entity_id
_entity_poly.type
_entity_poly.pdbx_seq_one_letter_code
_entity_poly.pdbx_strand_id
1 'polypeptide(L)'
;MAKSIKQNTPQNKWLIIGIALLAAIGFSGGYILSRYLADSGEEITDIASLRGGETRQTLSPANFTGTTSKAYQIAKEIPEVLDSLYCYCNCKRDHGHKSLLTCYVDDHAAYCGVCMDEAIIAYDMLKQGKDILSIRRFIDKKYSSYSH
;
A
#
# COMPACT_ATOMS: atom_id res chain seq x y z
N MET A 1 30.40 -79.55 10.76
CA MET A 1 31.04 -78.27 11.13
C MET A 1 30.70 -77.25 10.04
N ALA A 2 29.75 -76.34 10.27
CA ALA A 2 29.39 -75.29 9.33
C ALA A 2 29.78 -73.92 9.93
N LYS A 3 30.66 -73.19 9.24
CA LYS A 3 31.16 -71.88 9.68
C LYS A 3 30.23 -70.80 9.12
N SER A 4 29.48 -70.14 9.99
CA SER A 4 28.58 -69.04 9.62
C SER A 4 29.40 -67.80 9.20
N ILE A 5 29.16 -67.31 8.00
CA ILE A 5 29.76 -66.07 7.47
C ILE A 5 28.81 -64.92 7.82
N LYS A 6 29.16 -64.11 8.83
CA LYS A 6 28.50 -62.82 9.08
C LYS A 6 28.88 -61.84 7.98
N GLN A 7 27.91 -61.44 7.16
CA GLN A 7 28.08 -60.33 6.23
C GLN A 7 28.07 -59.01 7.02
N ASN A 8 29.08 -58.17 6.76
CA ASN A 8 29.30 -56.89 7.42
C ASN A 8 29.00 -55.78 6.41
N THR A 9 27.81 -55.16 6.48
CA THR A 9 27.49 -53.98 5.67
C THR A 9 28.01 -52.72 6.37
N PRO A 10 28.83 -51.87 5.71
CA PRO A 10 29.32 -50.65 6.32
C PRO A 10 28.14 -49.69 6.57
N GLN A 11 27.88 -49.41 7.84
CA GLN A 11 26.82 -48.51 8.27
C GLN A 11 27.28 -47.07 8.05
N ASN A 12 27.07 -46.56 6.83
CA ASN A 12 27.47 -45.21 6.38
C ASN A 12 26.55 -44.14 7.01
N LYS A 13 26.54 -44.05 8.35
CA LYS A 13 25.68 -43.15 9.13
C LYS A 13 25.80 -41.69 8.68
N TRP A 14 26.99 -41.29 8.23
CA TRP A 14 27.28 -39.96 7.68
C TRP A 14 26.49 -39.63 6.40
N LEU A 15 26.20 -40.64 5.58
CA LEU A 15 25.44 -40.48 4.33
C LEU A 15 23.95 -40.25 4.63
N ILE A 16 23.41 -40.94 5.65
CA ILE A 16 22.04 -40.74 6.13
C ILE A 16 21.87 -39.38 6.80
N ILE A 17 22.84 -38.96 7.62
CA ILE A 17 22.82 -37.63 8.28
C ILE A 17 22.89 -36.51 7.23
N GLY A 18 23.74 -36.66 6.21
CA GLY A 18 23.85 -35.69 5.11
C GLY A 18 22.54 -35.52 4.33
N ILE A 19 21.86 -36.63 4.00
CA ILE A 19 20.56 -36.59 3.31
C ILE A 19 19.48 -35.95 4.19
N ALA A 20 19.44 -36.28 5.48
CA ALA A 20 18.46 -35.72 6.41
C ALA A 20 18.61 -34.19 6.57
N LEU A 21 19.84 -33.67 6.63
CA LEU A 21 20.11 -32.24 6.71
C LEU A 21 19.74 -31.50 5.44
N LEU A 22 20.05 -32.06 4.26
CA LEU A 22 19.66 -31.48 2.97
C LEU A 22 18.14 -31.45 2.79
N ALA A 23 17.44 -32.51 3.22
CA ALA A 23 15.98 -32.55 3.22
C ALA A 23 15.38 -31.50 4.16
N ALA A 24 15.93 -31.31 5.36
CA ALA A 24 15.44 -30.30 6.31
C ALA A 24 15.64 -28.86 5.80
N ILE A 25 16.76 -28.57 5.14
CA ILE A 25 17.03 -27.26 4.51
C ILE A 25 16.12 -27.02 3.30
N GLY A 26 15.90 -28.05 2.47
CA GLY A 26 14.96 -27.98 1.35
C GLY A 26 13.51 -27.79 1.80
N PHE A 27 13.10 -28.44 2.90
CA PHE A 27 11.74 -28.31 3.46
C PHE A 27 11.52 -26.94 4.09
N SER A 28 12.47 -26.45 4.88
CA SER A 28 12.39 -25.13 5.52
C SER A 28 12.53 -23.98 4.51
N GLY A 29 13.49 -24.07 3.58
CA GLY A 29 13.64 -23.11 2.49
C GLY A 29 12.44 -23.09 1.54
N GLY A 30 11.91 -24.25 1.17
CA GLY A 30 10.70 -24.37 0.37
C GLY A 30 9.45 -23.84 1.09
N TYR A 31 9.35 -24.03 2.40
CA TYR A 31 8.26 -23.48 3.21
C TYR A 31 8.32 -21.95 3.32
N ILE A 32 9.51 -21.38 3.56
CA ILE A 32 9.72 -19.93 3.58
C ILE A 32 9.42 -19.31 2.21
N LEU A 33 9.92 -19.91 1.12
CA LEU A 33 9.65 -19.45 -0.24
C LEU A 33 8.17 -19.58 -0.61
N SER A 34 7.52 -20.68 -0.24
CA SER A 34 6.08 -20.89 -0.44
C SER A 34 5.24 -19.85 0.30
N ARG A 35 5.60 -19.52 1.56
CA ARG A 35 4.98 -18.44 2.33
C ARG A 35 5.17 -17.07 1.66
N TYR A 36 6.36 -16.82 1.14
CA TYR A 36 6.68 -15.55 0.46
C TYR A 36 5.89 -15.39 -0.85
N LEU A 37 5.75 -16.47 -1.63
CA LEU A 37 4.95 -16.48 -2.85
C LEU A 37 3.45 -16.38 -2.55
N ALA A 38 2.97 -17.01 -1.47
CA ALA A 38 1.56 -16.89 -1.04
C ALA A 38 1.17 -15.48 -0.60
N ASP A 39 2.11 -14.71 -0.02
CA ASP A 39 1.88 -13.32 0.42
C ASP A 39 1.98 -12.31 -0.73
N SER A 40 2.62 -12.67 -1.85
CA SER A 40 2.80 -11.79 -3.00
C SER A 40 1.56 -11.60 -3.90
N GLY A 41 0.40 -12.13 -3.49
CA GLY A 41 -0.75 -12.40 -4.36
C GLY A 41 -1.93 -11.42 -4.34
N GLU A 42 -1.79 -10.19 -3.83
CA GLU A 42 -2.82 -9.14 -4.02
C GLU A 42 -2.27 -8.03 -4.94
N GLU A 43 -2.19 -8.36 -6.23
CA GLU A 43 -2.01 -7.36 -7.27
C GLU A 43 -3.31 -6.53 -7.32
N ILE A 44 -3.23 -5.25 -6.94
CA ILE A 44 -4.32 -4.30 -7.14
C ILE A 44 -4.45 -4.09 -8.65
N THR A 45 -5.18 -5.00 -9.29
CA THR A 45 -5.40 -5.02 -10.75
C THR A 45 -6.37 -3.93 -11.19
N ASP A 46 -7.12 -3.35 -10.25
CA ASP A 46 -8.05 -2.27 -10.53
C ASP A 46 -7.83 -1.08 -9.58
N ILE A 47 -7.10 -0.06 -10.05
CA ILE A 47 -6.95 1.23 -9.36
C ILE A 47 -8.32 1.91 -9.15
N ALA A 48 -9.32 1.64 -10.00
CA ALA A 48 -10.65 2.23 -9.83
C ALA A 48 -11.32 1.74 -8.54
N SER A 49 -11.02 0.53 -8.06
CA SER A 49 -11.51 0.02 -6.78
C SER A 49 -11.07 0.86 -5.57
N LEU A 50 -10.00 1.65 -5.70
CA LEU A 50 -9.51 2.52 -4.64
C LEU A 50 -10.32 3.82 -4.49
N ARG A 51 -11.12 4.18 -5.50
CA ARG A 51 -11.84 5.46 -5.58
C ARG A 51 -13.00 5.53 -4.58
N GLY A 52 -13.15 6.69 -3.95
CA GLY A 52 -14.27 7.01 -3.06
C GLY A 52 -15.57 7.30 -3.80
N GLY A 53 -15.53 7.58 -5.11
CA GLY A 53 -16.71 7.80 -5.93
C GLY A 53 -17.29 9.21 -5.78
N GLU A 54 -16.42 10.22 -5.62
CA GLU A 54 -16.81 11.62 -5.80
C GLU A 54 -16.88 11.96 -7.28
N THR A 55 -18.02 12.49 -7.72
CA THR A 55 -18.29 12.80 -9.13
C THR A 55 -18.54 14.28 -9.38
N ARG A 56 -18.66 15.08 -8.32
CA ARG A 56 -18.85 16.52 -8.43
C ARG A 56 -17.55 17.19 -8.86
N GLN A 57 -17.70 18.34 -9.51
CA GLN A 57 -16.57 19.18 -9.89
C GLN A 57 -16.03 19.92 -8.67
N THR A 58 -14.71 20.08 -8.60
CA THR A 58 -14.06 20.91 -7.58
C THR A 58 -14.38 22.39 -7.77
N LEU A 59 -14.31 23.17 -6.69
CA LEU A 59 -14.41 24.62 -6.80
C LEU A 59 -13.26 25.20 -7.62
N SER A 60 -13.51 26.37 -8.22
CA SER A 60 -12.52 27.09 -9.01
C SER A 60 -11.36 27.60 -8.13
N PRO A 61 -10.09 27.36 -8.50
CA PRO A 61 -8.93 27.92 -7.78
C PRO A 61 -8.91 29.44 -7.70
N ALA A 62 -9.61 30.12 -8.62
CA ALA A 62 -9.73 31.57 -8.67
C ALA A 62 -10.55 32.15 -7.50
N ASN A 63 -11.30 31.30 -6.79
CA ASN A 63 -12.04 31.71 -5.59
C ASN A 63 -11.12 31.88 -4.36
N PHE A 64 -9.85 31.49 -4.47
CA PHE A 64 -8.92 31.41 -3.36
C PHE A 64 -7.58 32.07 -3.72
N THR A 65 -6.70 32.20 -2.73
CA THR A 65 -5.35 32.76 -2.90
C THR A 65 -4.29 31.86 -2.26
N GLY A 66 -3.02 32.06 -2.64
CA GLY A 66 -1.88 31.38 -2.00
C GLY A 66 -1.97 29.85 -2.05
N THR A 67 -1.60 29.19 -0.95
CA THR A 67 -1.60 27.73 -0.83
C THR A 67 -2.97 27.12 -1.09
N THR A 68 -4.04 27.78 -0.66
CA THR A 68 -5.41 27.30 -0.91
C THR A 68 -5.70 27.25 -2.40
N SER A 69 -5.44 28.34 -3.14
CA SER A 69 -5.62 28.35 -4.60
C SER A 69 -4.82 27.24 -5.28
N LYS A 70 -3.55 27.05 -4.87
CA LYS A 70 -2.71 25.95 -5.35
C LYS A 70 -3.35 24.57 -5.09
N ALA A 71 -3.85 24.33 -3.88
CA ALA A 71 -4.47 23.06 -3.52
C ALA A 71 -5.74 22.77 -4.35
N TYR A 72 -6.61 23.77 -4.54
CA TYR A 72 -7.78 23.62 -5.43
C TYR A 72 -7.39 23.43 -6.90
N GLN A 73 -6.29 24.05 -7.34
CA GLN A 73 -5.77 23.81 -8.69
C GLN A 73 -5.30 22.37 -8.85
N ILE A 74 -4.55 21.85 -7.88
CA ILE A 74 -4.13 20.45 -7.84
C ILE A 74 -5.35 19.52 -7.86
N ALA A 75 -6.37 19.79 -7.04
CA ALA A 75 -7.56 18.96 -7.01
C ALA A 75 -8.31 18.92 -8.35
N LYS A 76 -8.29 20.02 -9.09
CA LYS A 76 -8.79 20.09 -10.47
C LYS A 76 -7.91 19.33 -11.48
N GLU A 77 -6.59 19.33 -11.29
CA GLU A 77 -5.64 18.67 -12.19
C GLU A 77 -5.58 17.15 -12.03
N ILE A 78 -5.71 16.65 -10.80
CA ILE A 78 -5.57 15.21 -10.48
C ILE A 78 -6.78 14.63 -9.70
N PRO A 79 -8.03 14.89 -10.14
CA PRO A 79 -9.21 14.53 -9.36
C PRO A 79 -9.29 13.02 -9.08
N GLU A 80 -8.95 12.18 -10.06
CA GLU A 80 -8.98 10.73 -9.89
C GLU A 80 -8.00 10.23 -8.83
N VAL A 81 -6.83 10.86 -8.71
CA VAL A 81 -5.83 10.52 -7.68
C VAL A 81 -6.38 10.89 -6.31
N LEU A 82 -6.90 12.12 -6.16
CA LEU A 82 -7.46 12.56 -4.87
C LEU A 82 -8.72 11.76 -4.49
N ASP A 83 -9.48 11.26 -5.46
CA ASP A 83 -10.62 10.39 -5.17
C ASP A 83 -10.19 9.00 -4.68
N SER A 84 -8.97 8.55 -5.00
CA SER A 84 -8.39 7.29 -4.50
C SER A 84 -7.74 7.40 -3.11
N LEU A 85 -7.75 8.59 -2.50
CA LEU A 85 -7.11 8.87 -1.22
C LEU A 85 -8.13 9.09 -0.10
N TYR A 86 -7.80 8.60 1.10
CA TYR A 86 -8.50 8.94 2.33
C TYR A 86 -8.13 10.36 2.77
N CYS A 87 -9.06 11.09 3.41
CA CYS A 87 -8.76 12.37 4.06
C CYS A 87 -8.46 12.15 5.55
N TYR A 88 -7.22 12.42 5.97
CA TYR A 88 -6.78 12.31 7.37
C TYR A 88 -7.13 13.54 8.23
N CYS A 89 -7.97 14.43 7.71
CA CYS A 89 -8.48 15.61 8.38
C CYS A 89 -9.41 15.33 9.59
N ASN A 90 -9.81 14.07 9.83
CA ASN A 90 -10.77 13.62 10.86
C ASN A 90 -12.20 14.19 10.77
N CYS A 91 -12.44 15.17 9.90
CA CYS A 91 -13.79 15.68 9.57
C CYS A 91 -14.69 14.65 8.87
N LYS A 92 -14.14 13.52 8.41
CA LYS A 92 -14.91 12.43 7.79
C LYS A 92 -16.06 11.94 8.68
N ARG A 93 -15.87 11.96 10.01
CA ARG A 93 -16.85 11.48 11.00
C ARG A 93 -18.13 12.33 11.05
N ASP A 94 -18.03 13.61 10.73
CA ASP A 94 -19.13 14.57 10.92
C ASP A 94 -19.78 15.03 9.60
N HIS A 95 -19.09 14.85 8.46
CA HIS A 95 -19.51 15.44 7.17
C HIS A 95 -19.76 14.43 6.03
N GLY A 96 -19.53 13.13 6.23
CA GLY A 96 -19.83 12.10 5.22
C GLY A 96 -18.93 12.13 3.97
N HIS A 97 -17.71 12.62 4.10
CA HIS A 97 -16.75 12.69 2.98
C HIS A 97 -16.33 11.30 2.50
N LYS A 98 -16.28 11.11 1.17
CA LYS A 98 -15.98 9.82 0.54
C LYS A 98 -14.49 9.58 0.36
N SER A 99 -13.80 10.63 -0.05
CA SER A 99 -12.37 10.67 -0.37
C SER A 99 -11.82 12.06 -0.06
N LEU A 100 -10.51 12.24 -0.24
CA LEU A 100 -9.87 13.55 -0.18
C LEU A 100 -10.47 14.52 -1.22
N LEU A 101 -10.86 14.04 -2.41
CA LEU A 101 -11.49 14.88 -3.44
C LEU A 101 -12.77 15.55 -2.94
N THR A 102 -13.57 14.88 -2.10
CA THR A 102 -14.80 15.45 -1.55
C THR A 102 -14.56 16.77 -0.80
N CYS A 103 -13.39 16.99 -0.20
CA CYS A 103 -13.07 18.25 0.48
C CYS A 103 -12.91 19.45 -0.48
N TYR A 104 -12.75 19.21 -1.78
CA TYR A 104 -12.46 20.22 -2.78
C TYR A 104 -13.67 20.59 -3.65
N VAL A 105 -14.81 19.91 -3.47
CA VAL A 105 -16.06 20.21 -4.19
C VAL A 105 -16.87 21.31 -3.50
N ASP A 106 -16.49 21.66 -2.27
CA ASP A 106 -16.92 22.84 -1.52
C ASP A 106 -15.70 23.61 -0.98
N ASP A 107 -15.89 24.58 -0.09
CA ASP A 107 -14.84 25.41 0.47
C ASP A 107 -14.14 24.80 1.70
N HIS A 108 -14.44 23.54 2.06
CA HIS A 108 -13.93 22.92 3.28
C HIS A 108 -12.40 22.79 3.26
N ALA A 109 -11.81 22.36 2.14
CA ALA A 109 -10.35 22.28 2.02
C ALA A 109 -9.65 23.64 2.22
N ALA A 110 -10.35 24.77 2.02
CA ALA A 110 -9.78 26.09 2.27
C ALA A 110 -9.40 26.34 3.73
N TYR A 111 -10.05 25.63 4.67
CA TYR A 111 -9.85 25.78 6.11
C TYR A 111 -9.09 24.61 6.73
N CYS A 112 -8.59 23.66 5.94
CA CYS A 112 -7.93 22.45 6.45
C CYS A 112 -6.50 22.31 5.92
N GLY A 113 -5.52 22.53 6.79
CA GLY A 113 -4.10 22.33 6.49
C GLY A 113 -3.76 20.90 6.07
N VAL A 114 -4.42 19.90 6.65
CA VAL A 114 -4.20 18.48 6.33
C VAL A 114 -4.67 18.18 4.91
N CYS A 115 -5.89 18.59 4.54
CA CYS A 115 -6.40 18.41 3.18
C CYS A 115 -5.46 19.00 2.12
N MET A 116 -4.97 20.22 2.37
CA MET A 116 -4.06 20.92 1.47
C MET A 116 -2.70 20.21 1.37
N ASP A 117 -2.13 19.78 2.50
CA ASP A 117 -0.85 19.04 2.54
C ASP A 117 -0.96 17.69 1.80
N GLU A 118 -2.03 16.93 2.03
CA GLU A 118 -2.29 15.66 1.33
C GLU A 118 -2.36 15.84 -0.19
N ALA A 119 -3.09 16.85 -0.68
CA ALA A 119 -3.19 17.12 -2.11
C ALA A 119 -1.84 17.52 -2.72
N ILE A 120 -1.08 18.38 -2.04
CA ILE A 120 0.24 18.82 -2.49
C ILE A 120 1.21 17.63 -2.57
N ILE A 121 1.23 16.78 -1.53
CA ILE A 121 2.05 15.56 -1.50
C ILE A 121 1.66 14.61 -2.63
N ALA A 122 0.36 14.38 -2.82
CA ALA A 122 -0.13 13.51 -3.88
C ALA A 122 0.31 14.00 -5.27
N TYR A 123 0.20 15.30 -5.51
CA TYR A 123 0.65 15.92 -6.75
C TYR A 123 2.15 15.77 -6.96
N ASP A 124 2.96 16.12 -5.95
CA ASP A 124 4.41 16.07 -6.07
C ASP A 124 4.91 14.64 -6.29
N MET A 125 4.30 13.65 -5.64
CA MET A 125 4.63 12.24 -5.87
C MET A 125 4.19 11.75 -7.25
N LEU A 126 3.02 12.17 -7.73
CA LEU A 126 2.59 11.85 -9.09
C LEU A 126 3.54 12.45 -10.14
N LYS A 127 4.01 13.69 -9.93
CA LYS A 127 5.01 14.35 -10.79
C LYS A 127 6.37 13.65 -10.76
N GLN A 128 6.68 12.91 -9.69
CA GLN A 128 7.85 12.02 -9.59
C GLN A 128 7.63 10.64 -10.23
N GLY A 129 6.48 10.41 -10.86
CA GLY A 129 6.14 9.14 -11.51
C GLY A 129 5.75 8.03 -10.54
N LYS A 130 5.36 8.35 -9.30
CA LYS A 130 4.82 7.36 -8.36
C LYS A 130 3.40 6.98 -8.78
N ASP A 131 3.08 5.69 -8.67
CA ASP A 131 1.73 5.18 -8.88
C ASP A 131 0.81 5.51 -7.69
N ILE A 132 -0.51 5.42 -7.93
CA ILE A 132 -1.55 5.78 -6.94
C ILE A 132 -1.45 4.96 -5.65
N LEU A 133 -1.09 3.68 -5.74
CA LEU A 133 -0.97 2.83 -4.56
C LEU A 133 0.24 3.23 -3.70
N SER A 134 1.36 3.57 -4.34
CA SER A 134 2.52 4.14 -3.66
C SER A 134 2.21 5.48 -2.98
N ILE A 135 1.44 6.36 -3.65
CA ILE A 135 1.00 7.65 -3.09
C ILE A 135 0.11 7.41 -1.86
N ARG A 136 -0.89 6.53 -1.99
CA ARG A 136 -1.81 6.17 -0.90
C ARG A 136 -1.05 5.63 0.31
N ARG A 137 -0.20 4.62 0.11
CA ARG A 137 0.61 4.04 1.20
C ARG A 137 1.48 5.07 1.90
N PHE A 138 2.04 6.03 1.15
CA PHE A 138 2.84 7.09 1.73
C PHE A 138 2.01 8.02 2.62
N ILE A 139 0.87 8.50 2.11
CA ILE A 139 -0.06 9.37 2.86
C ILE A 139 -0.59 8.62 4.09
N ASP A 140 -1.08 7.40 3.91
CA ASP A 140 -1.60 6.56 5.00
C ASP A 140 -0.56 6.39 6.11
N LYS A 141 0.70 6.13 5.73
CA LYS A 141 1.80 6.03 6.70
C LYS A 141 2.09 7.37 7.37
N LYS A 142 2.17 8.47 6.61
CA LYS A 142 2.49 9.81 7.12
C LYS A 142 1.48 10.28 8.16
N TYR A 143 0.19 9.99 7.95
CA TYR A 143 -0.87 10.43 8.85
C TYR A 143 -1.42 9.31 9.75
N SER A 144 -0.79 8.12 9.78
CA SER A 144 -1.22 6.99 10.62
C SER A 144 -1.40 7.33 12.11
N SER A 145 -0.65 8.29 12.64
CA SER A 145 -0.75 8.75 14.03
C SER A 145 -1.89 9.75 14.29
N TYR A 146 -2.53 10.29 13.26
CA TYR A 146 -3.69 11.19 13.40
C TYR A 146 -4.99 10.41 13.70
N SER A 147 -4.87 9.21 14.27
CA SER A 147 -5.82 8.10 14.24
C SER A 147 -7.27 8.45 14.59
N HIS A 148 -8.13 8.11 13.60
CA HIS A 148 -9.49 7.53 13.61
C HIS A 148 -10.53 7.96 14.66
#